data_AF-A0A1C6W711-F1
#
_entry.id   AF-A0A1C6W711-F1
#
_cell.length_a   1.000
_cell.length_b   1.000
_cell.length_c   1.000
_cell.angle_alpha   90.00
_cell.angle_beta   90.00
_cell.angle_gamma   90.00
#
_symmetry.space_group_name_H-M   'P 1'
#
loop_
_entity.id
_entity.type
_entity.pdbx_description
1 polymer ?
#
loop_
_entity_poly.entity_id
_entity_poly.type
_entity_poly.pdbx_seq_one_letter_code
_entity_poly.pdbx_strand_id
1 'polypeptide(L)'
;MSFRVCYIISEIDNFANDPKNQGGHNSIGYFKYYCPDNNCDTDVKKVISTFIALVTLFNGINHNEKLESDKIAEYAILWLSYKLNQKTQNGNTKLYDFYTEHINTNSKYNEHITNDFNINKSVIENKIKLMNMNIKDISKFYDAFKKLCEMYTEFDDDNKNCTNCSGKAKEFVEKYKDLNKDYNNTNNSSYNKMLSIYFFLYYSYFAFLQIILILILCDIIKAIDNFSNNPEIQGGRNSIGYSKYYCPDNNCDTDVKKVISTFIFLVTLLNGADNYENLEIDKMVEYAILWLSYKLNQKIQNGTTKLHDFYTKHIKTNSKYNEHITNDFKINQSVIENKIKSMNMNIKDISNFYDPFKSLCNMYIEVDASNRCMTCLKNAGAFFEKCEKLKNTLDITKGSSYSQLWYSLSNDYDKFKDKYNSVKCSDIPSLVA
;
A
#
# COMPACT_ATOMS: atom_id res chain seq x y z
N MET A 1 2.57 -7.42 2.20
CA MET A 1 2.55 -8.24 0.97
C MET A 1 3.40 -7.56 -0.09
N SER A 2 4.13 -8.30 -0.94
CA SER A 2 4.91 -7.72 -2.06
C SER A 2 4.22 -7.98 -3.39
N PHE A 3 4.24 -7.00 -4.30
CA PHE A 3 3.75 -7.14 -5.66
C PHE A 3 4.36 -8.36 -6.37
N ARG A 4 5.68 -8.56 -6.28
CA ARG A 4 6.40 -9.67 -6.93
C ARG A 4 5.87 -11.04 -6.51
N VAL A 5 5.58 -11.20 -5.22
CA VAL A 5 5.00 -12.43 -4.68
C VAL A 5 3.65 -12.71 -5.33
N CYS A 6 2.79 -11.70 -5.40
CA CYS A 6 1.46 -11.83 -6.01
C CYS A 6 1.50 -12.03 -7.53
N TYR A 7 2.44 -11.38 -8.22
CA TYR A 7 2.69 -11.60 -9.64
C TYR A 7 3.10 -13.05 -9.92
N ILE A 8 4.10 -13.58 -9.20
CA ILE A 8 4.55 -14.97 -9.35
C ILE A 8 3.39 -15.95 -9.08
N ILE A 9 2.58 -15.68 -8.05
CA ILE A 9 1.43 -16.52 -7.74
C ILE A 9 0.39 -16.49 -8.86
N SER A 10 0.09 -15.32 -9.42
CA SER A 10 -0.83 -15.17 -10.56
C SER A 10 -0.35 -15.99 -11.77
N GLU A 11 0.93 -15.89 -12.12
CA GLU A 11 1.55 -16.65 -13.22
C GLU A 11 1.48 -18.17 -12.99
N ILE A 12 1.79 -18.60 -11.77
CA ILE A 12 1.72 -20.01 -11.37
C ILE A 12 0.28 -20.53 -11.40
N ASP A 13 -0.70 -19.71 -10.99
CA ASP A 13 -2.11 -20.08 -11.02
C ASP A 13 -2.64 -20.25 -12.45
N ASN A 14 -2.27 -19.33 -13.34
CA ASN A 14 -2.60 -19.41 -14.76
C ASN A 14 -2.02 -20.68 -15.38
N PHE A 15 -0.75 -20.98 -15.08
CA PHE A 15 -0.09 -22.19 -15.54
C PHE A 15 -0.77 -23.48 -15.04
N ALA A 16 -1.12 -23.54 -13.75
CA ALA A 16 -1.72 -24.74 -13.15
C ALA A 16 -3.15 -25.02 -13.62
N ASN A 17 -3.89 -24.00 -14.10
CA ASN A 17 -5.29 -24.13 -14.51
C ASN A 17 -5.47 -24.46 -16.00
N ASP A 18 -4.60 -23.97 -16.89
CA ASP A 18 -4.69 -24.23 -18.33
C ASP A 18 -3.31 -24.41 -19.00
N PRO A 19 -2.82 -25.66 -19.12
CA PRO A 19 -1.56 -25.95 -19.79
C PRO A 19 -1.53 -25.60 -21.29
N LYS A 20 -2.69 -25.28 -21.91
CA LYS A 20 -2.84 -25.04 -23.35
C LYS A 20 -2.94 -23.56 -23.72
N ASN A 21 -3.16 -22.63 -22.80
CA ASN A 21 -3.13 -21.18 -23.05
C ASN A 21 -1.69 -20.66 -23.19
N GLN A 22 -1.03 -21.11 -24.25
CA GLN A 22 0.37 -20.85 -24.56
C GLN A 22 0.50 -19.64 -25.50
N GLY A 23 0.93 -18.53 -24.94
CA GLY A 23 1.55 -17.43 -25.70
C GLY A 23 3.07 -17.56 -25.85
N GLY A 24 3.68 -18.71 -25.52
CA GLY A 24 5.13 -18.91 -25.64
C GLY A 24 5.60 -20.32 -25.33
N HIS A 25 6.35 -20.92 -26.24
CA HIS A 25 6.83 -22.31 -26.23
C HIS A 25 7.83 -22.70 -25.09
N ASN A 26 8.15 -21.81 -24.13
CA ASN A 26 9.23 -22.03 -23.16
C ASN A 26 8.78 -22.29 -21.70
N SER A 27 7.55 -21.94 -21.30
CA SER A 27 7.10 -22.06 -19.90
C SER A 27 6.76 -23.49 -19.47
N ILE A 28 6.29 -24.35 -20.39
CA ILE A 28 6.01 -25.77 -20.10
C ILE A 28 7.27 -26.56 -19.73
N GLY A 29 8.42 -26.20 -20.32
CA GLY A 29 9.69 -26.84 -20.03
C GLY A 29 10.18 -26.56 -18.61
N TYR A 30 9.95 -25.34 -18.10
CA TYR A 30 10.44 -24.90 -16.80
C TYR A 30 9.82 -25.67 -15.64
N PHE A 31 8.52 -25.96 -15.67
CA PHE A 31 7.86 -26.69 -14.59
C PHE A 31 8.06 -28.21 -14.67
N LYS A 32 8.09 -28.77 -15.88
CA LYS A 32 8.39 -30.20 -16.10
C LYS A 32 9.76 -30.61 -15.56
N TYR A 33 10.70 -29.68 -15.50
CA TYR A 33 12.03 -29.90 -14.90
C TYR A 33 11.95 -30.39 -13.44
N TYR A 34 10.93 -29.96 -12.70
CA TYR A 34 10.71 -30.36 -11.30
C TYR A 34 9.86 -31.63 -11.16
N CYS A 35 9.53 -32.31 -12.26
CA CYS A 35 8.84 -33.59 -12.21
C CYS A 35 9.83 -34.73 -11.88
N PRO A 36 9.48 -35.66 -10.98
CA PRO A 36 10.20 -36.92 -10.84
C PRO A 36 10.26 -37.63 -12.20
N ASP A 37 11.45 -38.11 -12.58
CA ASP A 37 11.71 -38.78 -13.88
C ASP A 37 11.25 -37.98 -15.12
N ASN A 38 11.15 -36.65 -15.01
CA ASN A 38 10.57 -35.75 -16.02
C ASN A 38 9.11 -36.10 -16.40
N ASN A 39 8.40 -36.85 -15.54
CA ASN A 39 7.05 -37.33 -15.80
C ASN A 39 6.09 -37.03 -14.63
N CYS A 40 5.25 -36.01 -14.81
CA CYS A 40 4.13 -35.71 -13.91
C CYS A 40 2.81 -36.27 -14.46
N ASP A 41 2.71 -37.60 -14.49
CA ASP A 41 1.56 -38.35 -15.00
C ASP A 41 0.29 -38.20 -14.12
N THR A 42 0.46 -37.92 -12.82
CA THR A 42 -0.66 -37.69 -11.90
C THR A 42 -0.81 -36.22 -11.51
N ASP A 43 -2.04 -35.81 -11.18
CA ASP A 43 -2.30 -34.44 -10.73
C ASP A 43 -1.56 -34.09 -9.44
N VAL A 44 -1.37 -35.07 -8.54
CA VAL A 44 -0.55 -34.89 -7.33
C VAL A 44 0.90 -34.57 -7.68
N LYS A 45 1.52 -35.32 -8.61
CA LYS A 45 2.89 -35.04 -9.05
C LYS A 45 3.01 -33.67 -9.71
N LYS A 46 2.03 -33.28 -10.53
CA LYS A 46 2.00 -31.92 -11.15
C LYS A 46 1.94 -30.82 -10.09
N VAL A 47 1.09 -30.98 -9.07
CA VAL A 47 0.97 -29.99 -7.98
C VAL A 47 2.29 -29.88 -7.19
N ILE A 48 2.92 -31.00 -6.86
CA ILE A 48 4.21 -31.01 -6.14
C ILE A 48 5.31 -30.36 -6.99
N SER A 49 5.43 -30.73 -8.26
CA SER A 49 6.39 -30.12 -9.20
C SER A 49 6.20 -28.60 -9.32
N THR A 50 4.96 -28.15 -9.44
CA THR A 50 4.64 -26.72 -9.52
C THR A 50 4.91 -26.00 -8.19
N PHE A 51 4.66 -26.65 -7.05
CA PHE A 51 5.02 -26.12 -5.73
C PHE A 51 6.53 -25.94 -5.58
N ILE A 52 7.34 -26.91 -6.02
CA ILE A 52 8.81 -26.79 -6.01
C ILE A 52 9.24 -25.59 -6.84
N ALA A 53 8.70 -25.46 -8.07
CA ALA A 53 9.00 -24.34 -8.94
C ALA A 53 8.60 -22.99 -8.33
N LEU A 54 7.43 -22.90 -7.69
CA LEU A 54 6.97 -21.71 -6.98
C LEU A 54 7.97 -21.31 -5.89
N VAL A 55 8.44 -22.26 -5.07
CA VAL A 55 9.44 -22.00 -4.03
C VAL A 55 10.78 -21.57 -4.63
N THR A 56 11.23 -22.21 -5.73
CA THR A 56 12.46 -21.80 -6.42
C THR A 56 12.36 -20.38 -6.99
N LEU A 57 11.22 -20.01 -7.58
CA LEU A 57 10.97 -18.65 -8.07
C LEU A 57 10.99 -17.64 -6.92
N PHE A 58 10.40 -17.98 -5.78
CA PHE A 58 10.45 -17.16 -4.57
C PHE A 58 11.87 -16.99 -4.02
N ASN A 59 12.68 -18.04 -4.02
CA ASN A 59 14.10 -17.93 -3.64
C ASN A 59 14.92 -17.09 -4.63
N GLY A 60 14.46 -16.95 -5.88
CA GLY A 60 15.04 -16.06 -6.89
C GLY A 60 14.66 -14.58 -6.73
N ILE A 61 13.75 -14.22 -5.82
CA ILE A 61 13.43 -12.81 -5.53
C ILE A 61 14.63 -12.19 -4.78
N ASN A 62 15.27 -11.21 -5.42
CA ASN A 62 16.55 -10.61 -5.02
C ASN A 62 16.60 -10.17 -3.53
N HIS A 63 17.74 -10.42 -2.87
CA HIS A 63 17.98 -10.33 -1.41
C HIS A 63 17.92 -8.94 -0.74
N ASN A 64 17.55 -7.88 -1.45
CA ASN A 64 17.42 -6.53 -0.86
C ASN A 64 16.03 -6.30 -0.25
N GLU A 65 15.04 -7.13 -0.59
CA GLU A 65 13.78 -7.18 0.16
C GLU A 65 14.04 -7.98 1.45
N LYS A 66 13.90 -7.32 2.61
CA LYS A 66 13.83 -8.00 3.92
C LYS A 66 12.48 -8.72 4.05
N LEU A 67 12.13 -9.53 3.05
CA LEU A 67 11.01 -10.45 3.12
C LEU A 67 11.40 -11.55 4.08
N GLU A 68 10.66 -11.69 5.17
CA GLU A 68 10.81 -12.83 6.07
C GLU A 68 10.50 -14.10 5.26
N SER A 69 11.52 -14.94 5.04
CA SER A 69 11.41 -16.21 4.29
C SER A 69 10.26 -17.07 4.82
N ASP A 70 10.04 -17.02 6.12
CA ASP A 70 8.90 -17.54 6.85
C ASP A 70 7.53 -17.17 6.24
N LYS A 71 7.32 -15.90 5.88
CA LYS A 71 6.06 -15.40 5.31
C LYS A 71 5.87 -15.86 3.86
N ILE A 72 6.95 -15.87 3.08
CA ILE A 72 6.86 -16.34 1.69
C ILE A 72 6.58 -17.86 1.63
N ALA A 73 7.20 -18.64 2.52
CA ALA A 73 6.93 -20.07 2.65
C ALA A 73 5.45 -20.33 2.97
N GLU A 74 4.86 -19.53 3.84
CA GLU A 74 3.44 -19.59 4.20
C GLU A 74 2.52 -19.36 2.99
N TYR A 75 2.86 -18.46 2.07
CA TYR A 75 2.10 -18.29 0.82
C TYR A 75 2.20 -19.49 -0.13
N ALA A 76 3.39 -20.06 -0.26
CA ALA A 76 3.58 -21.26 -1.07
C ALA A 76 2.76 -22.44 -0.51
N ILE A 77 2.70 -22.57 0.82
CA ILE A 77 1.91 -23.58 1.52
C ILE A 77 0.40 -23.37 1.34
N LEU A 78 -0.07 -22.12 1.39
CA LEU A 78 -1.47 -21.78 1.10
C LEU A 78 -1.85 -22.18 -0.32
N TRP A 79 -0.99 -21.86 -1.29
CA TRP A 79 -1.17 -22.24 -2.70
C TRP A 79 -1.22 -23.76 -2.88
N LEU A 80 -0.26 -24.48 -2.27
CA LEU A 80 -0.19 -25.94 -2.30
C LEU A 80 -1.49 -26.56 -1.75
N SER A 81 -1.92 -26.11 -0.58
CA SER A 81 -3.13 -26.62 0.08
C SER A 81 -4.37 -26.39 -0.78
N TYR A 82 -4.47 -25.22 -1.40
CA TYR A 82 -5.56 -24.91 -2.33
C TYR A 82 -5.59 -25.82 -3.55
N LYS A 83 -4.46 -26.01 -4.23
CA LYS A 83 -4.40 -26.87 -5.42
C LYS A 83 -4.64 -28.34 -5.08
N LEU A 84 -4.11 -28.83 -3.95
CA LEU A 84 -4.38 -30.20 -3.49
C LEU A 84 -5.88 -30.39 -3.22
N ASN A 85 -6.54 -29.43 -2.57
CA ASN A 85 -7.97 -29.50 -2.29
C ASN A 85 -8.84 -29.52 -3.57
N GLN A 86 -8.40 -28.90 -4.66
CA GLN A 86 -9.13 -28.90 -5.94
C GLN A 86 -9.01 -30.20 -6.74
N LYS A 87 -7.87 -30.89 -6.64
CA LYS A 87 -7.50 -31.98 -7.57
C LYS A 87 -7.60 -33.38 -6.97
N THR A 88 -7.87 -33.50 -5.67
CA THR A 88 -7.72 -34.77 -4.97
C THR A 88 -8.81 -34.99 -3.93
N GLN A 89 -9.00 -36.24 -3.50
CA GLN A 89 -9.79 -36.58 -2.31
C GLN A 89 -9.04 -36.27 -0.99
N ASN A 90 -7.93 -35.53 -1.03
CA ASN A 90 -7.05 -35.27 0.12
C ASN A 90 -7.57 -34.15 1.03
N GLY A 91 -8.78 -33.65 0.83
CA GLY A 91 -9.33 -32.55 1.64
C GLY A 91 -9.33 -32.86 3.15
N ASN A 92 -9.52 -34.13 3.52
CA ASN A 92 -9.49 -34.60 4.92
C ASN A 92 -8.09 -35.03 5.40
N THR A 93 -7.10 -35.04 4.52
CA THR A 93 -5.71 -35.37 4.88
C THR A 93 -5.08 -34.16 5.56
N LYS A 94 -4.33 -34.39 6.63
CA LYS A 94 -3.55 -33.32 7.25
C LYS A 94 -2.38 -32.94 6.35
N LEU A 95 -2.11 -31.65 6.25
CA LEU A 95 -1.03 -31.14 5.40
C LEU A 95 0.34 -31.72 5.81
N TYR A 96 0.60 -31.89 7.12
CA TYR A 96 1.85 -32.45 7.62
C TYR A 96 2.06 -33.91 7.18
N ASP A 97 0.99 -34.71 7.19
CA ASP A 97 1.05 -36.12 6.79
C ASP A 97 1.33 -36.20 5.28
N PHE A 98 0.62 -35.40 4.47
CA PHE A 98 0.85 -35.31 3.03
C PHE A 98 2.29 -34.87 2.70
N TYR A 99 2.81 -33.85 3.41
CA TYR A 99 4.17 -33.36 3.23
C TYR A 99 5.19 -34.46 3.51
N THR A 100 5.06 -35.15 4.64
CA THR A 100 5.98 -36.20 5.05
C THR A 100 6.00 -37.35 4.05
N GLU A 101 4.82 -37.76 3.56
CA GLU A 101 4.69 -38.91 2.65
C GLU A 101 5.14 -38.60 1.22
N HIS A 102 4.78 -37.44 0.68
CA HIS A 102 4.89 -37.17 -0.75
C HIS A 102 5.86 -36.05 -1.15
N ILE A 103 6.15 -35.09 -0.27
CA ILE A 103 7.01 -33.94 -0.59
C ILE A 103 8.41 -34.15 -0.01
N ASN A 104 8.51 -34.47 1.27
CA ASN A 104 9.78 -34.64 1.97
C ASN A 104 10.63 -35.79 1.40
N THR A 105 9.98 -36.83 0.87
CA THR A 105 10.58 -37.99 0.22
C THR A 105 10.86 -37.77 -1.28
N ASN A 106 10.36 -36.66 -1.85
CA ASN A 106 10.50 -36.39 -3.28
C ASN A 106 11.94 -36.01 -3.64
N SER A 107 12.52 -36.71 -4.61
CA SER A 107 13.90 -36.47 -5.04
C SER A 107 14.13 -35.06 -5.58
N LYS A 108 13.20 -34.53 -6.40
CA LYS A 108 13.29 -33.18 -6.96
C LYS A 108 13.15 -32.08 -5.91
N TYR A 109 12.30 -32.29 -4.90
CA TYR A 109 12.22 -31.36 -3.76
C TYR A 109 13.55 -31.30 -3.01
N ASN A 110 14.14 -32.46 -2.68
CA ASN A 110 15.41 -32.53 -1.97
C ASN A 110 16.61 -32.03 -2.81
N GLU A 111 16.55 -32.14 -4.13
CA GLU A 111 17.56 -31.60 -5.06
C GLU A 111 17.54 -30.07 -5.12
N HIS A 112 16.36 -29.45 -5.19
CA HIS A 112 16.22 -28.02 -5.47
C HIS A 112 15.94 -27.14 -4.25
N ILE A 113 15.40 -27.71 -3.18
CA ILE A 113 15.08 -26.99 -1.94
C ILE A 113 16.08 -27.41 -0.85
N THR A 114 17.33 -26.99 -1.02
CA THR A 114 18.42 -27.27 -0.08
C THR A 114 18.42 -26.28 1.09
N ASN A 115 19.28 -26.53 2.08
CA ASN A 115 19.44 -25.64 3.24
C ASN A 115 20.16 -24.32 2.93
N ASP A 116 20.71 -24.16 1.73
CA ASP A 116 21.48 -22.98 1.31
C ASP A 116 20.59 -21.80 0.93
N PHE A 117 19.29 -22.04 0.74
CA PHE A 117 18.32 -21.02 0.40
C PHE A 117 17.61 -20.44 1.64
N ASN A 118 17.12 -19.22 1.50
CA ASN A 118 16.32 -18.55 2.53
C ASN A 118 15.01 -19.30 2.82
N ILE A 119 14.30 -19.71 1.77
CA ILE A 119 13.16 -20.62 1.87
C ILE A 119 13.69 -22.02 1.62
N ASN A 120 14.15 -22.65 2.70
CA ASN A 120 14.66 -24.01 2.68
C ASN A 120 13.66 -25.00 3.29
N LYS A 121 14.07 -26.27 3.26
CA LYS A 121 13.31 -27.41 3.78
C LYS A 121 12.90 -27.23 5.24
N SER A 122 13.79 -26.74 6.10
CA SER A 122 13.51 -26.52 7.53
C SER A 122 12.43 -25.46 7.74
N VAL A 123 12.53 -24.34 7.01
CA VAL A 123 11.52 -23.26 7.05
C VAL A 123 10.14 -23.78 6.63
N ILE A 124 10.07 -24.49 5.51
CA ILE A 124 8.82 -25.07 4.99
C ILE A 124 8.25 -26.09 5.99
N GLU A 125 9.07 -27.04 6.46
CA GLU A 125 8.62 -28.07 7.40
C GLU A 125 8.09 -27.47 8.70
N ASN A 126 8.78 -26.46 9.26
CA ASN A 126 8.33 -25.77 10.46
C ASN A 126 6.98 -25.07 10.24
N LYS A 127 6.79 -24.38 9.11
CA LYS A 127 5.49 -23.75 8.80
C LYS A 127 4.39 -24.78 8.61
N ILE A 128 4.66 -25.90 7.94
CA ILE A 128 3.68 -26.98 7.78
C ILE A 128 3.32 -27.61 9.14
N LYS A 129 4.29 -27.79 10.05
CA LYS A 129 4.03 -28.26 11.43
C LYS A 129 3.14 -27.28 12.20
N LEU A 130 3.37 -25.97 12.07
CA LEU A 130 2.53 -24.94 12.67
C LEU A 130 1.11 -24.97 12.07
N MET A 131 0.98 -25.24 10.79
CA MET A 131 -0.29 -25.38 10.06
C MET A 131 -0.78 -26.83 9.98
N ASN A 132 -0.49 -27.67 10.98
CA ASN A 132 -0.88 -29.09 10.96
C ASN A 132 -2.41 -29.26 11.12
N MET A 133 -3.12 -29.07 10.01
CA MET A 133 -4.57 -29.08 9.84
C MET A 133 -4.93 -29.82 8.55
N ASN A 134 -6.23 -30.09 8.37
CA ASN A 134 -6.71 -30.64 7.12
C ASN A 134 -6.46 -29.65 5.97
N ILE A 135 -6.01 -30.17 4.83
CA ILE A 135 -5.72 -29.40 3.62
C ILE A 135 -6.92 -28.52 3.22
N LYS A 136 -8.14 -29.05 3.35
CA LYS A 136 -9.38 -28.30 3.05
C LYS A 136 -9.53 -27.04 3.91
N ASP A 137 -9.19 -27.08 5.18
CA ASP A 137 -9.35 -25.92 6.07
C ASP A 137 -8.33 -24.82 5.75
N ILE A 138 -7.09 -25.21 5.46
CA ILE A 138 -6.03 -24.29 5.02
C ILE A 138 -6.39 -23.64 3.69
N SER A 139 -6.94 -24.42 2.75
CA SER A 139 -7.28 -23.94 1.40
C SER A 139 -8.26 -22.76 1.39
N LYS A 140 -9.11 -22.62 2.41
CA LYS A 140 -10.10 -21.52 2.50
C LYS A 140 -9.44 -20.14 2.51
N PHE A 141 -8.27 -20.02 3.13
CA PHE A 141 -7.54 -18.75 3.23
C PHE A 141 -6.97 -18.30 1.87
N TYR A 142 -6.76 -19.25 0.95
CA TYR A 142 -6.19 -18.94 -0.34
C TYR A 142 -7.12 -18.08 -1.20
N ASP A 143 -8.44 -18.23 -1.10
CA ASP A 143 -9.38 -17.40 -1.86
C ASP A 143 -9.25 -15.92 -1.50
N ALA A 144 -9.22 -15.60 -0.20
CA ALA A 144 -9.01 -14.23 0.27
C ALA A 144 -7.60 -13.73 -0.07
N PHE A 145 -6.59 -14.56 0.11
CA PHE A 145 -5.21 -14.27 -0.30
C PHE A 145 -5.09 -13.95 -1.80
N LYS A 146 -5.77 -14.73 -2.65
CA LYS A 146 -5.80 -14.51 -4.09
C LYS A 146 -6.45 -13.18 -4.44
N LYS A 147 -7.58 -12.84 -3.81
CA LYS A 147 -8.23 -11.53 -4.00
C LYS A 147 -7.35 -10.37 -3.54
N LEU A 148 -6.63 -10.53 -2.43
CA LEU A 148 -5.61 -9.57 -2.03
C LEU A 148 -4.52 -9.44 -3.11
N CYS A 149 -4.02 -10.55 -3.66
CA CYS A 149 -3.03 -10.51 -4.72
C CYS A 149 -3.55 -9.87 -6.01
N GLU A 150 -4.79 -10.13 -6.39
CA GLU A 150 -5.44 -9.45 -7.52
C GLU A 150 -5.48 -7.92 -7.31
N MET A 151 -5.65 -7.43 -6.07
CA MET A 151 -5.55 -5.99 -5.80
C MET A 151 -4.14 -5.45 -6.05
N TYR A 152 -3.11 -6.16 -5.58
CA TYR A 152 -1.72 -5.77 -5.79
C TYR A 152 -1.32 -5.83 -7.27
N THR A 153 -1.78 -6.83 -8.04
CA THR A 153 -1.47 -6.97 -9.47
C THR A 153 -2.34 -6.13 -10.39
N GLU A 154 -3.54 -5.72 -9.96
CA GLU A 154 -4.34 -4.73 -10.72
C GLU A 154 -3.69 -3.35 -10.66
N PHE A 155 -2.99 -3.07 -9.57
CA PHE A 155 -2.15 -1.90 -9.38
C PHE A 155 -0.75 -2.13 -9.99
N ASP A 156 -0.70 -2.50 -11.27
CA ASP A 156 0.54 -2.72 -12.04
C ASP A 156 0.80 -1.58 -13.04
N ASP A 157 1.99 -1.61 -13.62
CA ASP A 157 2.65 -0.66 -14.52
C ASP A 157 1.77 -0.13 -15.68
N ASP A 158 0.83 -0.93 -16.16
CA ASP A 158 -0.10 -0.58 -17.25
C ASP A 158 -1.43 0.05 -16.77
N ASN A 159 -1.76 -0.06 -15.48
CA ASN A 159 -3.05 0.31 -14.88
C ASN A 159 -2.90 1.29 -13.68
N LYS A 160 -2.12 2.35 -13.89
CA LYS A 160 -1.75 3.39 -12.90
C LYS A 160 -2.90 4.04 -12.12
N ASN A 161 -4.12 3.97 -12.64
CA ASN A 161 -5.29 4.60 -12.03
C ASN A 161 -6.07 3.68 -11.09
N CYS A 162 -5.60 2.44 -10.83
CA CYS A 162 -6.25 1.48 -9.93
C CYS A 162 -7.76 1.35 -10.23
N THR A 163 -8.16 1.43 -11.50
CA THR A 163 -9.55 1.69 -11.90
C THR A 163 -10.52 0.65 -11.34
N ASN A 164 -10.06 -0.60 -11.19
CA ASN A 164 -10.84 -1.71 -10.66
C ASN A 164 -10.54 -2.07 -9.21
N CYS A 165 -9.65 -1.35 -8.52
CA CYS A 165 -9.21 -1.70 -7.16
C CYS A 165 -10.33 -1.65 -6.13
N SER A 166 -11.30 -0.74 -6.30
CA SER A 166 -12.48 -0.70 -5.44
C SER A 166 -13.33 -1.97 -5.58
N GLY A 167 -13.47 -2.50 -6.80
CA GLY A 167 -14.13 -3.79 -7.06
C GLY A 167 -13.37 -4.94 -6.40
N LYS A 168 -12.05 -5.03 -6.64
CA LYS A 168 -11.19 -6.06 -6.04
C LYS A 168 -11.14 -6.00 -4.52
N ALA A 169 -11.14 -4.80 -3.94
CA ALA A 169 -11.20 -4.59 -2.50
C ALA A 169 -12.53 -5.09 -1.91
N LYS A 170 -13.66 -4.88 -2.60
CA LYS A 170 -14.96 -5.43 -2.19
C LYS A 170 -14.95 -6.96 -2.23
N GLU A 171 -14.43 -7.56 -3.30
CA GLU A 171 -14.28 -9.02 -3.42
C GLU A 171 -13.40 -9.59 -2.29
N PHE A 172 -12.29 -8.93 -1.96
CA PHE A 172 -11.45 -9.32 -0.83
C PHE A 172 -12.23 -9.27 0.50
N VAL A 173 -12.92 -8.16 0.77
CA VAL A 173 -13.69 -7.97 2.02
C VAL A 173 -14.78 -9.03 2.16
N GLU A 174 -15.46 -9.40 1.08
CA GLU A 174 -16.43 -10.50 1.06
C GLU A 174 -15.79 -11.83 1.45
N LYS A 175 -14.70 -12.23 0.78
CA LYS A 175 -13.98 -13.46 1.10
C LYS A 175 -13.42 -13.48 2.52
N TYR A 176 -12.92 -12.35 2.99
CA TYR A 176 -12.41 -12.20 4.35
C TYR A 176 -13.51 -12.31 5.42
N LYS A 177 -14.70 -11.75 5.15
CA LYS A 177 -15.87 -11.89 6.05
C LYS A 177 -16.32 -13.34 6.17
N ASP A 178 -16.27 -14.11 5.09
CA ASP A 178 -16.61 -15.54 5.13
C ASP A 178 -15.61 -16.33 6.00
N LEU A 179 -14.32 -16.01 5.94
CA LEU A 179 -13.31 -16.58 6.85
C LEU A 179 -13.60 -16.26 8.33
N ASN A 180 -14.09 -15.05 8.62
CA ASN A 180 -14.40 -14.61 9.98
C ASN A 180 -15.65 -15.30 10.57
N LYS A 181 -16.64 -15.64 9.74
CA LYS A 181 -17.82 -16.41 10.20
C LYS A 181 -17.42 -17.82 10.62
N ASP A 182 -16.57 -18.47 9.83
CA ASP A 182 -16.04 -19.80 10.16
C ASP A 182 -15.17 -19.77 11.43
N TYR A 183 -14.39 -18.69 11.63
CA TYR A 183 -13.58 -18.43 12.83
C TYR A 183 -14.44 -18.36 14.10
N ASN A 184 -15.41 -17.44 14.15
CA ASN A 184 -16.19 -17.15 15.37
C ASN A 184 -17.14 -18.28 15.78
N ASN A 185 -17.47 -19.20 14.87
CA ASN A 185 -18.37 -20.31 15.13
C ASN A 185 -17.66 -21.59 15.62
N THR A 186 -16.32 -21.60 15.71
CA THR A 186 -15.58 -22.79 16.12
C THR A 186 -14.69 -22.52 17.33
N ASN A 187 -15.00 -23.12 18.49
CA ASN A 187 -14.11 -23.24 19.65
C ASN A 187 -12.93 -24.21 19.35
N ASN A 188 -12.38 -24.17 18.14
CA ASN A 188 -11.46 -25.16 17.64
C ASN A 188 -10.03 -24.63 17.76
N SER A 189 -9.20 -25.31 18.56
CA SER A 189 -7.78 -25.00 18.78
C SER A 189 -6.96 -24.95 17.47
N SER A 190 -7.48 -25.56 16.41
CA SER A 190 -6.94 -25.50 15.06
C SER A 190 -6.97 -24.08 14.46
N TYR A 191 -8.02 -23.30 14.69
CA TYR A 191 -8.17 -21.96 14.11
C TYR A 191 -7.24 -20.91 14.73
N ASN A 192 -6.85 -21.10 16.00
CA ASN A 192 -5.80 -20.29 16.64
C ASN A 192 -4.45 -20.41 15.92
N LYS A 193 -4.19 -21.52 15.21
CA LYS A 193 -2.97 -21.73 14.43
C LYS A 193 -2.96 -20.98 13.08
N MET A 194 -4.14 -20.59 12.57
CA MET A 194 -4.29 -19.80 11.34
C MET A 194 -4.58 -18.32 11.60
N LEU A 195 -4.62 -17.92 12.88
CA LEU A 195 -4.83 -16.53 13.29
C LEU A 195 -3.74 -15.60 12.73
N SER A 196 -2.51 -16.10 12.55
CA SER A 196 -1.42 -15.38 11.89
C SER A 196 -1.76 -15.01 10.45
N ILE A 197 -2.28 -15.95 9.66
CA ILE A 197 -2.67 -15.73 8.26
C ILE A 197 -3.82 -14.74 8.17
N TYR A 198 -4.82 -14.92 9.03
CA TYR A 198 -5.98 -14.03 9.10
C TYR A 198 -5.57 -12.58 9.36
N PHE A 199 -4.81 -12.33 10.42
CA PHE A 199 -4.28 -10.99 10.70
C PHE A 199 -3.36 -10.49 9.60
N PHE A 200 -2.53 -11.36 9.02
CA PHE A 200 -1.66 -10.99 7.93
C PHE A 200 -2.43 -10.48 6.70
N LEU A 201 -3.51 -11.17 6.31
CA LEU A 201 -4.37 -10.75 5.20
C LEU A 201 -5.01 -9.39 5.48
N TYR A 202 -5.51 -9.20 6.70
CA TYR A 202 -6.04 -7.92 7.15
C TYR A 202 -5.01 -6.80 7.08
N TYR A 203 -3.87 -6.95 7.75
CA TYR A 203 -2.84 -5.91 7.78
C TYR A 203 -2.28 -5.60 6.39
N SER A 204 -2.14 -6.60 5.52
CA SER A 204 -1.73 -6.38 4.13
C SER A 204 -2.78 -5.62 3.33
N TYR A 205 -4.06 -5.93 3.50
CA TYR A 205 -5.15 -5.17 2.90
C TYR A 205 -5.16 -3.71 3.38
N PHE A 206 -5.03 -3.48 4.68
CA PHE A 206 -4.95 -2.14 5.25
C PHE A 206 -3.71 -1.36 4.75
N ALA A 207 -2.54 -2.01 4.68
CA ALA A 207 -1.33 -1.40 4.14
C ALA A 207 -1.51 -0.99 2.67
N PHE A 208 -2.15 -1.83 1.86
CA PHE A 208 -2.47 -1.50 0.47
C PHE A 208 -3.41 -0.29 0.35
N LEU A 209 -4.47 -0.23 1.18
CA LEU A 209 -5.37 0.93 1.21
C LEU A 209 -4.65 2.22 1.59
N GLN A 210 -3.71 2.17 2.54
CA GLN A 210 -2.91 3.33 2.93
C GLN A 210 -2.01 3.83 1.79
N ILE A 211 -1.46 2.92 0.98
CA ILE A 211 -0.67 3.28 -0.20
C ILE A 211 -1.56 3.96 -1.26
N ILE A 212 -2.76 3.44 -1.53
CA ILE A 212 -3.71 4.09 -2.46
C ILE A 212 -4.07 5.49 -1.95
N LEU A 213 -4.35 5.60 -0.66
CA LEU A 213 -4.72 6.87 -0.02
C LEU A 213 -3.63 7.93 -0.21
N ILE A 214 -2.36 7.60 0.06
CA ILE A 214 -1.28 8.58 -0.07
C ILE A 214 -1.08 9.02 -1.52
N LEU A 215 -1.30 8.14 -2.48
CA LEU A 215 -1.22 8.49 -3.91
C LEU A 215 -2.30 9.46 -4.33
N ILE A 216 -3.56 9.18 -3.97
CA ILE A 216 -4.69 10.07 -4.24
C ILE A 216 -4.43 11.44 -3.62
N LEU A 217 -3.97 11.48 -2.37
CA LEU A 217 -3.60 12.72 -1.70
C LEU A 217 -2.50 13.47 -2.46
N CYS A 218 -1.44 12.79 -2.86
CA CYS A 218 -0.32 13.39 -3.59
C CYS A 218 -0.74 13.95 -4.95
N ASP A 219 -1.63 13.27 -5.68
CA ASP A 219 -2.18 13.76 -6.95
C ASP A 219 -3.05 15.01 -6.75
N ILE A 220 -3.92 15.01 -5.75
CA ILE A 220 -4.74 16.18 -5.39
C ILE A 220 -3.84 17.37 -5.02
N ILE A 221 -2.84 17.15 -4.16
CA ILE A 221 -1.91 18.20 -3.74
C ILE A 221 -1.12 18.75 -4.93
N LYS A 222 -0.64 17.89 -5.82
CA LYS A 222 0.07 18.28 -7.05
C LYS A 222 -0.82 19.14 -7.95
N ALA A 223 -2.08 18.74 -8.14
CA ALA A 223 -3.05 19.52 -8.90
C ALA A 223 -3.30 20.90 -8.28
N ILE A 224 -3.51 20.97 -6.96
CA ILE A 224 -3.74 22.21 -6.22
C ILE A 224 -2.50 23.14 -6.23
N ASP A 225 -1.29 22.58 -6.17
CA ASP A 225 -0.06 23.37 -6.24
C ASP A 225 0.16 23.99 -7.63
N ASN A 226 -0.07 23.21 -8.69
CA ASN A 226 -0.02 23.70 -10.07
C ASN A 226 -1.05 24.82 -10.27
N PHE A 227 -2.27 24.62 -9.77
CA PHE A 227 -3.33 25.61 -9.78
C PHE A 227 -2.95 26.92 -9.06
N SER A 228 -2.32 26.81 -7.88
CA SER A 228 -2.00 27.96 -7.04
C SER A 228 -0.84 28.81 -7.56
N ASN A 229 0.09 28.21 -8.31
CA ASN A 229 1.32 28.86 -8.76
C ASN A 229 1.18 29.53 -10.13
N ASN A 230 0.33 29.03 -11.03
CA ASN A 230 0.15 29.55 -12.39
C ASN A 230 -1.34 29.68 -12.76
N PRO A 231 -2.04 30.74 -12.32
CA PRO A 231 -3.46 30.94 -12.60
C PRO A 231 -3.78 31.22 -14.08
N GLU A 232 -2.79 31.55 -14.92
CA GLU A 232 -2.99 31.94 -16.33
C GLU A 232 -2.82 30.81 -17.36
N ILE A 233 -2.16 29.70 -17.01
CA ILE A 233 -1.95 28.58 -17.95
C ILE A 233 -3.01 27.50 -17.69
N GLN A 234 -4.27 27.73 -18.07
CA GLN A 234 -5.18 26.64 -18.48
C GLN A 234 -6.23 27.16 -19.48
N GLY A 235 -5.85 27.17 -20.76
CA GLY A 235 -6.77 27.18 -21.91
C GLY A 235 -7.44 25.82 -22.14
N GLY A 236 -7.86 25.15 -21.06
CA GLY A 236 -8.60 23.90 -21.06
C GLY A 236 -9.68 24.01 -19.97
N ARG A 237 -10.93 23.79 -20.35
CA ARG A 237 -12.16 24.17 -19.61
C ARG A 237 -12.10 23.93 -18.07
N ASN A 238 -12.47 24.98 -17.33
CA ASN A 238 -13.14 25.00 -16.01
C ASN A 238 -12.35 25.09 -14.69
N SER A 239 -11.02 25.02 -14.59
CA SER A 239 -10.35 25.04 -13.25
C SER A 239 -10.30 26.42 -12.54
N ILE A 240 -10.07 27.52 -13.28
CA ILE A 240 -9.97 28.90 -12.75
C ILE A 240 -11.32 29.39 -12.14
N GLY A 241 -12.44 28.82 -12.57
CA GLY A 241 -13.77 29.13 -12.04
C GLY A 241 -14.07 28.48 -10.68
N TYR A 242 -13.51 27.29 -10.41
CA TYR A 242 -13.89 26.53 -9.22
C TYR A 242 -13.32 27.10 -7.92
N SER A 243 -12.09 27.62 -7.85
CA SER A 243 -11.63 28.25 -6.59
C SER A 243 -12.36 29.56 -6.31
N LYS A 244 -12.68 30.35 -7.36
CA LYS A 244 -13.45 31.59 -7.23
C LYS A 244 -14.80 31.38 -6.55
N TYR A 245 -15.42 30.22 -6.78
CA TYR A 245 -16.65 29.81 -6.09
C TYR A 245 -16.51 29.75 -4.56
N TYR A 246 -15.31 29.41 -4.07
CA TYR A 246 -14.99 29.37 -2.63
C TYR A 246 -14.43 30.72 -2.11
N CYS A 247 -14.43 31.77 -2.94
CA CYS A 247 -14.11 33.13 -2.48
C CYS A 247 -15.35 33.78 -1.84
N PRO A 248 -15.19 34.52 -0.73
CA PRO A 248 -16.23 35.42 -0.26
C PRO A 248 -16.63 36.39 -1.39
N ASP A 249 -17.93 36.54 -1.63
CA ASP A 249 -18.50 37.37 -2.71
C ASP A 249 -17.96 37.04 -4.12
N ASN A 250 -17.47 35.81 -4.32
CA ASN A 250 -16.74 35.39 -5.53
C ASN A 250 -15.50 36.26 -5.86
N ASN A 251 -14.96 36.97 -4.87
CA ASN A 251 -13.85 37.90 -5.03
C ASN A 251 -12.68 37.58 -4.08
N CYS A 252 -11.62 37.00 -4.63
CA CYS A 252 -10.33 36.80 -3.96
C CYS A 252 -9.31 37.86 -4.37
N ASP A 253 -9.57 39.11 -4.00
CA ASP A 253 -8.71 40.28 -4.27
C ASP A 253 -7.37 40.24 -3.53
N THR A 254 -7.28 39.57 -2.38
CA THR A 254 -6.04 39.42 -1.61
C THR A 254 -5.46 38.01 -1.69
N ASP A 255 -4.15 37.91 -1.53
CA ASP A 255 -3.46 36.61 -1.44
C ASP A 255 -3.96 35.75 -0.29
N VAL A 256 -4.31 36.36 0.85
CA VAL A 256 -4.93 35.68 1.99
C VAL A 256 -6.24 35.02 1.58
N LYS A 257 -7.15 35.76 0.92
CA LYS A 257 -8.42 35.20 0.45
C LYS A 257 -8.21 34.09 -0.57
N LYS A 258 -7.28 34.25 -1.51
CA LYS A 258 -6.93 33.21 -2.50
C LYS A 258 -6.47 31.91 -1.83
N VAL A 259 -5.60 32.00 -0.82
CA VAL A 259 -5.11 30.83 -0.08
C VAL A 259 -6.24 30.15 0.68
N ILE A 260 -7.09 30.90 1.38
CA ILE A 260 -8.22 30.34 2.14
C ILE A 260 -9.23 29.67 1.19
N SER A 261 -9.60 30.33 0.08
CA SER A 261 -10.49 29.75 -0.93
C SER A 261 -9.93 28.44 -1.50
N THR A 262 -8.64 28.42 -1.82
CA THR A 262 -7.99 27.22 -2.36
C THR A 262 -7.89 26.11 -1.30
N PHE A 263 -7.69 26.45 -0.02
CA PHE A 263 -7.75 25.49 1.08
C PHE A 263 -9.14 24.87 1.21
N ILE A 264 -10.21 25.67 1.13
CA ILE A 264 -11.59 25.16 1.16
C ILE A 264 -11.82 24.21 -0.03
N PHE A 265 -11.36 24.59 -1.21
CA PHE A 265 -11.45 23.75 -2.40
C PHE A 265 -10.68 22.43 -2.24
N LEU A 266 -9.45 22.46 -1.71
CA LEU A 266 -8.66 21.28 -1.40
C LEU A 266 -9.40 20.34 -0.46
N VAL A 267 -9.95 20.84 0.65
CA VAL A 267 -10.72 20.03 1.60
C VAL A 267 -11.96 19.43 0.93
N THR A 268 -12.63 20.20 0.06
CA THR A 268 -13.81 19.72 -0.68
C THR A 268 -13.44 18.59 -1.65
N LEU A 269 -12.28 18.67 -2.33
CA LEU A 269 -11.76 17.59 -3.16
C LEU A 269 -11.42 16.33 -2.34
N LEU A 270 -10.84 16.51 -1.15
CA LEU A 270 -10.53 15.40 -0.25
C LEU A 270 -11.80 14.69 0.23
N ASN A 271 -12.85 15.44 0.60
CA ASN A 271 -14.18 14.87 0.90
C ASN A 271 -14.82 14.20 -0.34
N GLY A 272 -14.54 14.69 -1.55
CA GLY A 272 -15.01 14.06 -2.79
C GLY A 272 -14.31 12.75 -3.15
N ALA A 273 -13.12 12.49 -2.58
CA ALA A 273 -12.36 11.26 -2.81
C ALA A 273 -12.84 10.06 -1.96
N ASP A 274 -13.93 10.24 -1.20
CA ASP A 274 -14.46 9.38 -0.13
C ASP A 274 -15.05 8.01 -0.53
N ASN A 275 -14.80 7.50 -1.74
CA ASN A 275 -15.27 6.16 -2.16
C ASN A 275 -14.63 5.00 -1.38
N TYR A 276 -13.77 5.28 -0.38
CA TYR A 276 -13.09 4.30 0.46
C TYR A 276 -13.57 4.44 1.91
N GLU A 277 -14.33 3.45 2.38
CA GLU A 277 -14.69 3.31 3.80
C GLU A 277 -13.40 3.03 4.61
N ASN A 278 -13.15 3.78 5.69
CA ASN A 278 -11.96 3.71 6.56
C ASN A 278 -10.70 4.51 6.13
N LEU A 279 -10.88 5.74 5.65
CA LEU A 279 -9.78 6.67 5.40
C LEU A 279 -9.11 7.17 6.70
N GLU A 280 -7.79 7.34 6.68
CA GLU A 280 -7.04 8.10 7.70
C GLU A 280 -7.37 9.61 7.55
N ILE A 281 -8.60 9.99 7.91
CA ILE A 281 -9.14 11.36 7.82
C ILE A 281 -8.16 12.36 8.46
N ASP A 282 -7.67 12.03 9.66
CA ASP A 282 -6.71 12.85 10.40
C ASP A 282 -5.45 13.18 9.58
N LYS A 283 -5.00 12.23 8.77
CA LYS A 283 -3.82 12.37 7.91
C LYS A 283 -4.10 13.24 6.69
N MET A 284 -5.24 13.06 6.03
CA MET A 284 -5.65 13.97 4.94
C MET A 284 -5.73 15.43 5.44
N VAL A 285 -6.35 15.63 6.61
CA VAL A 285 -6.46 16.95 7.25
C VAL A 285 -5.09 17.52 7.61
N GLU A 286 -4.19 16.69 8.15
CA GLU A 286 -2.80 17.08 8.44
C GLU A 286 -2.11 17.67 7.21
N TYR A 287 -2.13 16.97 6.08
CA TYR A 287 -1.44 17.44 4.88
C TYR A 287 -2.12 18.63 4.21
N ALA A 288 -3.45 18.76 4.31
CA ALA A 288 -4.15 19.97 3.90
C ALA A 288 -3.73 21.18 4.76
N ILE A 289 -3.53 20.97 6.06
CA ILE A 289 -3.00 21.99 6.99
C ILE A 289 -1.54 22.33 6.66
N LEU A 290 -0.68 21.34 6.38
CA LEU A 290 0.72 21.60 5.96
C LEU A 290 0.75 22.47 4.71
N TRP A 291 -0.08 22.15 3.72
CA TRP A 291 -0.24 22.93 2.49
C TRP A 291 -0.68 24.37 2.78
N LEU A 292 -1.70 24.55 3.63
CA LEU A 292 -2.19 25.86 4.05
C LEU A 292 -1.07 26.68 4.71
N SER A 293 -0.39 26.11 5.70
CA SER A 293 0.72 26.76 6.41
C SER A 293 1.85 27.17 5.47
N TYR A 294 2.19 26.31 4.51
CA TYR A 294 3.19 26.62 3.49
C TYR A 294 2.81 27.82 2.63
N LYS A 295 1.61 27.84 2.07
CA LYS A 295 1.16 28.97 1.23
C LYS A 295 1.02 30.26 2.03
N LEU A 296 0.54 30.19 3.28
CA LEU A 296 0.46 31.36 4.16
C LEU A 296 1.85 31.93 4.47
N ASN A 297 2.83 31.07 4.76
CA ASN A 297 4.21 31.48 5.04
C ASN A 297 4.88 32.14 3.81
N GLN A 298 4.65 31.61 2.60
CA GLN A 298 5.18 32.18 1.36
C GLN A 298 4.61 33.58 1.06
N LYS A 299 3.30 33.76 1.25
CA LYS A 299 2.60 34.94 0.72
C LYS A 299 2.44 36.09 1.72
N ILE A 300 2.45 35.81 3.02
CA ILE A 300 1.99 36.79 4.03
C ILE A 300 3.09 37.10 5.05
N GLN A 301 4.22 36.40 5.05
CA GLN A 301 5.29 36.55 6.05
C GLN A 301 4.77 36.47 7.51
N ASN A 302 3.65 35.78 7.75
CA ASN A 302 3.02 35.57 9.07
C ASN A 302 3.79 34.58 9.96
N GLY A 303 5.11 34.56 9.88
CA GLY A 303 5.93 33.46 10.38
C GLY A 303 5.86 33.26 11.91
N THR A 304 5.51 34.29 12.68
CA THR A 304 5.34 34.25 14.14
C THR A 304 3.89 34.01 14.58
N THR A 305 2.93 34.01 13.65
CA THR A 305 1.51 33.79 13.97
C THR A 305 1.26 32.30 14.18
N LYS A 306 0.55 31.95 15.27
CA LYS A 306 0.06 30.60 15.47
C LYS A 306 -1.01 30.25 14.43
N LEU A 307 -0.95 29.05 13.88
CA LEU A 307 -1.94 28.61 12.89
C LEU A 307 -3.37 28.64 13.46
N HIS A 308 -3.54 28.24 14.72
CA HIS A 308 -4.84 28.27 15.40
C HIS A 308 -5.47 29.67 15.43
N ASP A 309 -4.66 30.70 15.71
CA ASP A 309 -5.14 32.08 15.80
C ASP A 309 -5.54 32.60 14.43
N PHE A 310 -4.74 32.29 13.40
CA PHE A 310 -5.09 32.61 12.02
C PHE A 310 -6.38 31.92 11.59
N TYR A 311 -6.51 30.61 11.85
CA TYR A 311 -7.69 29.82 11.51
C TYR A 311 -8.94 30.40 12.18
N THR A 312 -8.89 30.65 13.49
CA THR A 312 -10.02 31.20 14.25
C THR A 312 -10.47 32.56 13.71
N LYS A 313 -9.51 33.42 13.36
CA LYS A 313 -9.79 34.78 12.91
C LYS A 313 -10.28 34.85 11.45
N HIS A 314 -9.72 34.04 10.56
CA HIS A 314 -9.86 34.22 9.12
C HIS A 314 -10.55 33.08 8.37
N ILE A 315 -10.51 31.84 8.89
CA ILE A 315 -11.06 30.66 8.22
C ILE A 315 -12.39 30.26 8.87
N LYS A 316 -12.43 30.10 10.19
CA LYS A 316 -13.63 29.67 10.92
C LYS A 316 -14.82 30.63 10.75
N THR A 317 -14.53 31.92 10.59
CA THR A 317 -15.53 32.98 10.37
C THR A 317 -15.87 33.19 8.89
N ASN A 318 -15.20 32.47 7.97
CA ASN A 318 -15.41 32.63 6.54
C ASN A 318 -16.74 31.99 6.11
N SER A 319 -17.60 32.75 5.43
CA SER A 319 -18.90 32.27 4.98
C SER A 319 -18.81 31.06 4.05
N LYS A 320 -17.84 31.03 3.12
CA LYS A 320 -17.61 29.91 2.20
C LYS A 320 -17.08 28.66 2.89
N TYR A 321 -16.28 28.83 3.94
CA TYR A 321 -15.87 27.69 4.76
C TYR A 321 -17.09 27.06 5.45
N ASN A 322 -17.98 27.88 6.02
CA ASN A 322 -19.19 27.41 6.68
C ASN A 322 -20.23 26.81 5.72
N GLU A 323 -20.27 27.28 4.48
CA GLU A 323 -21.14 26.77 3.42
C GLU A 323 -20.70 25.38 2.94
N HIS A 324 -19.40 25.16 2.73
CA HIS A 324 -18.89 23.97 2.04
C HIS A 324 -18.30 22.92 2.98
N ILE A 325 -17.83 23.30 4.16
CA ILE A 325 -17.28 22.39 5.16
C ILE A 325 -18.30 22.29 6.30
N THR A 326 -19.38 21.55 6.06
CA THR A 326 -20.45 21.30 7.04
C THR A 326 -20.15 20.07 7.88
N ASN A 327 -20.96 19.82 8.92
CA ASN A 327 -20.85 18.62 9.76
C ASN A 327 -21.27 17.32 9.06
N ASP A 328 -21.86 17.41 7.86
CA ASP A 328 -22.32 16.24 7.09
C ASP A 328 -21.16 15.51 6.40
N PHE A 329 -20.02 16.20 6.23
CA PHE A 329 -18.82 15.62 5.63
C PHE A 329 -17.92 14.95 6.68
N LYS A 330 -17.14 13.95 6.23
CA LYS A 330 -16.13 13.29 7.07
C LYS A 330 -15.05 14.27 7.53
N ILE A 331 -14.48 15.04 6.59
CA ILE A 331 -13.62 16.18 6.91
C ILE A 331 -14.52 17.39 7.12
N ASN A 332 -14.97 17.55 8.37
CA ASN A 332 -15.78 18.69 8.80
C ASN A 332 -14.97 19.70 9.64
N GLN A 333 -15.66 20.74 10.09
CA GLN A 333 -15.05 21.82 10.88
C GLN A 333 -14.43 21.32 12.17
N SER A 334 -15.12 20.42 12.90
CA SER A 334 -14.62 19.90 14.17
C SER A 334 -13.33 19.11 13.97
N VAL A 335 -13.23 18.30 12.92
CA VAL A 335 -12.02 17.52 12.62
C VAL A 335 -10.85 18.45 12.31
N ILE A 336 -11.06 19.44 11.45
CA ILE A 336 -10.01 20.42 11.09
C ILE A 336 -9.59 21.24 12.32
N GLU A 337 -10.55 21.75 13.09
CA GLU A 337 -10.27 22.55 14.28
C GLU A 337 -9.49 21.75 15.33
N ASN A 338 -9.88 20.50 15.59
CA ASN A 338 -9.18 19.63 16.53
C ASN A 338 -7.75 19.37 16.07
N LYS A 339 -7.52 19.12 14.78
CA LYS A 339 -6.19 18.89 14.22
C LYS A 339 -5.31 20.14 14.27
N ILE A 340 -5.88 21.31 13.99
CA ILE A 340 -5.17 22.60 14.14
C ILE A 340 -4.80 22.86 15.60
N LYS A 341 -5.71 22.56 16.55
CA LYS A 341 -5.42 22.68 17.99
C LYS A 341 -4.31 21.74 18.45
N SER A 342 -4.26 20.51 17.93
CA SER A 342 -3.17 19.58 18.25
C SER A 342 -1.82 20.03 17.69
N MET A 343 -1.83 20.73 16.55
CA MET A 343 -0.65 21.36 15.93
C MET A 343 -0.46 22.81 16.43
N ASN A 344 -0.40 23.00 17.75
CA ASN A 344 -0.23 24.30 18.41
C ASN A 344 1.15 24.92 18.15
N MET A 345 1.41 25.29 16.90
CA MET A 345 2.68 25.75 16.36
C MET A 345 2.48 27.00 15.50
N ASN A 346 3.57 27.73 15.28
CA ASN A 346 3.56 28.86 14.36
C ASN A 346 3.43 28.38 12.91
N ILE A 347 2.84 29.20 12.06
CA ILE A 347 2.65 28.90 10.63
C ILE A 347 3.98 28.54 9.95
N LYS A 348 5.05 29.29 10.25
CA LYS A 348 6.40 29.02 9.70
C LYS A 348 6.91 27.63 10.08
N ASP A 349 6.69 27.23 11.32
CA ASP A 349 7.17 25.98 11.87
C ASP A 349 6.50 24.77 11.22
N ILE A 350 5.18 24.85 11.03
CA ILE A 350 4.40 23.84 10.30
C ILE A 350 4.82 23.82 8.83
N SER A 351 5.04 25.00 8.21
CA SER A 351 5.37 25.11 6.80
C SER A 351 6.66 24.39 6.39
N ASN A 352 7.63 24.26 7.31
CA ASN A 352 8.90 23.59 7.03
C ASN A 352 8.75 22.11 6.68
N PHE A 353 7.64 21.47 7.08
CA PHE A 353 7.35 20.07 6.77
C PHE A 353 6.80 19.84 5.35
N TYR A 354 6.28 20.88 4.71
CA TYR A 354 5.61 20.73 3.42
C TYR A 354 6.57 20.36 2.29
N ASP A 355 7.77 20.95 2.24
CA ASP A 355 8.73 20.64 1.18
C ASP A 355 9.21 19.17 1.21
N PRO A 356 9.60 18.60 2.37
CA PRO A 356 9.84 17.16 2.51
C PRO A 356 8.65 16.31 2.09
N PHE A 357 7.45 16.61 2.59
CA PHE A 357 6.22 15.90 2.22
C PHE A 357 5.97 15.92 0.70
N LYS A 358 6.09 17.09 0.06
CA LYS A 358 5.94 17.22 -1.39
C LYS A 358 6.99 16.41 -2.14
N SER A 359 8.23 16.35 -1.64
CA SER A 359 9.27 15.51 -2.22
C SER A 359 8.91 14.03 -2.13
N LEU A 360 8.40 13.59 -0.97
CA LEU A 360 7.91 12.22 -0.78
C LEU A 360 6.75 11.90 -1.75
N CYS A 361 5.81 12.84 -1.93
CA CYS A 361 4.74 12.69 -2.92
C CYS A 361 5.27 12.50 -4.34
N ASN A 362 6.28 13.26 -4.75
CA ASN A 362 6.90 13.07 -6.06
C ASN A 362 7.53 11.68 -6.20
N MET A 363 8.15 11.15 -5.14
CA MET A 363 8.68 9.79 -5.13
C MET A 363 7.56 8.76 -5.30
N TYR A 364 6.46 8.88 -4.55
CA TYR A 364 5.30 8.00 -4.67
C TYR A 364 4.71 7.96 -6.09
N ILE A 365 4.47 9.13 -6.68
CA ILE A 365 3.89 9.27 -8.03
C ILE A 365 4.84 8.69 -9.10
N GLU A 366 6.15 8.80 -8.91
CA GLU A 366 7.12 8.32 -9.89
C GLU A 366 7.44 6.84 -9.81
N VAL A 367 7.36 6.23 -8.61
CA VAL A 367 7.43 4.77 -8.49
C VAL A 367 6.31 4.09 -9.27
N ASP A 368 5.16 4.73 -9.40
CA ASP A 368 4.03 4.24 -10.20
C ASP A 368 4.21 4.48 -11.72
N ALA A 369 5.33 5.06 -12.13
CA ALA A 369 5.72 5.14 -13.52
C ALA A 369 6.88 4.16 -13.78
N SER A 370 6.52 2.92 -14.13
CA SER A 370 7.32 1.72 -14.47
C SER A 370 8.69 1.88 -15.16
N ASN A 371 9.06 3.05 -15.66
CA ASN A 371 10.34 3.35 -16.30
C ASN A 371 11.16 4.46 -15.62
N ARG A 372 10.78 4.91 -14.41
CA ARG A 372 11.36 6.09 -13.75
C ARG A 372 12.08 5.83 -12.44
N CYS A 373 12.49 4.59 -12.14
CA CYS A 373 13.28 4.31 -10.92
C CYS A 373 14.50 5.24 -10.77
N MET A 374 15.14 5.63 -11.88
CA MET A 374 16.26 6.59 -11.88
C MET A 374 15.82 8.03 -11.51
N THR A 375 14.61 8.44 -11.90
CA THR A 375 14.02 9.72 -11.47
C THR A 375 13.60 9.66 -10.00
N CYS A 376 13.04 8.52 -9.57
CA CYS A 376 12.72 8.26 -8.18
C CYS A 376 13.95 8.39 -7.27
N LEU A 377 15.11 7.84 -7.68
CA LEU A 377 16.38 8.03 -6.97
C LEU A 377 16.80 9.49 -6.84
N LYS A 378 16.71 10.26 -7.94
CA LYS A 378 17.02 11.70 -7.91
C LYS A 378 16.09 12.43 -6.94
N ASN A 379 14.81 12.10 -6.96
CA ASN A 379 13.83 12.66 -6.04
C ASN A 379 14.03 12.22 -4.59
N ALA A 380 14.55 11.01 -4.35
CA ALA A 380 14.95 10.57 -3.03
C ALA A 380 16.12 11.39 -2.50
N GLY A 381 17.14 11.67 -3.31
CA GLY A 381 18.20 12.62 -2.94
C GLY A 381 17.63 13.98 -2.53
N ALA A 382 16.73 14.54 -3.34
CA ALA A 382 16.04 15.79 -3.02
C ALA A 382 15.17 15.71 -1.74
N PHE A 383 14.55 14.56 -1.47
CA PHE A 383 13.79 14.32 -0.25
C PHE A 383 14.72 14.33 0.98
N PHE A 384 15.82 13.59 0.95
CA PHE A 384 16.78 13.56 2.06
C PHE A 384 17.40 14.92 2.33
N GLU A 385 17.78 15.68 1.29
CA GLU A 385 18.26 17.05 1.46
C GLU A 385 17.25 17.95 2.18
N LYS A 386 15.96 17.82 1.85
CA LYS A 386 14.89 18.58 2.51
C LYS A 386 14.64 18.10 3.94
N CYS A 387 14.73 16.79 4.20
CA CYS A 387 14.66 16.23 5.55
C CYS A 387 15.82 16.72 6.42
N GLU A 388 17.05 16.77 5.90
CA GLU A 388 18.22 17.31 6.61
C GLU A 388 18.05 18.81 6.89
N LYS A 389 17.58 19.59 5.92
CA LYS A 389 17.22 21.00 6.15
C LYS A 389 16.17 21.14 7.24
N LEU A 390 15.12 20.32 7.21
CA LEU A 390 14.09 20.31 8.25
C LEU A 390 14.72 20.02 9.62
N LYS A 391 15.52 18.95 9.76
CA LYS A 391 16.24 18.60 11.00
C LYS A 391 17.05 19.78 11.56
N ASN A 392 17.78 20.49 10.72
CA ASN A 392 18.59 21.64 11.15
C ASN A 392 17.75 22.87 11.56
N THR A 393 16.48 22.92 11.16
CA THR A 393 15.52 23.94 11.60
C THR A 393 14.64 23.48 12.77
N LEU A 394 14.74 22.21 13.17
CA LEU A 394 13.99 21.68 14.31
C LEU A 394 14.50 22.34 15.58
N ASP A 395 13.59 23.03 16.25
CA ASP A 395 13.84 23.54 17.59
C ASP A 395 13.29 22.52 18.59
N ILE A 396 14.21 21.84 19.29
CA ILE A 396 13.89 20.79 20.28
C ILE A 396 12.97 21.33 21.39
N THR A 397 12.95 22.65 21.61
CA THR A 397 12.08 23.29 22.61
C THR A 397 10.61 23.37 22.18
N LYS A 398 10.27 23.10 20.90
CA LYS A 398 8.90 23.15 20.36
C LYS A 398 8.08 21.87 20.55
N GLY A 399 8.58 20.92 21.35
CA GLY A 399 7.77 19.91 22.03
C GLY A 399 7.19 18.79 21.15
N SER A 400 6.04 18.26 21.56
CA SER A 400 5.42 17.04 21.03
C SER A 400 4.82 17.17 19.63
N SER A 401 4.33 18.35 19.24
CA SER A 401 3.69 18.56 17.93
C SER A 401 4.68 18.41 16.75
N TYR A 402 5.94 18.84 16.94
CA TYR A 402 7.00 18.61 15.95
C TYR A 402 7.31 17.12 15.77
N SER A 403 7.42 16.39 16.88
CA SER A 403 7.64 14.94 16.86
C SER A 403 6.50 14.21 16.16
N GLN A 404 5.26 14.66 16.32
CA GLN A 404 4.11 14.08 15.63
C GLN A 404 4.21 14.26 14.10
N LEU A 405 4.45 15.48 13.60
CA LEU A 405 4.59 15.73 12.16
C LEU A 405 5.78 14.97 11.56
N TRP A 406 6.89 14.90 12.29
CA TRP A 406 8.07 14.12 11.89
C TRP A 406 7.74 12.63 11.81
N TYR A 407 7.05 12.10 12.83
CA TYR A 407 6.65 10.70 12.87
C TYR A 407 5.69 10.33 11.73
N SER A 408 4.71 11.19 11.41
CA SER A 408 3.83 11.00 10.25
C SER A 408 4.63 10.90 8.94
N LEU A 409 5.54 11.85 8.70
CA LEU A 409 6.38 11.85 7.50
C LEU A 409 7.29 10.62 7.44
N SER A 410 7.88 10.22 8.57
CA SER A 410 8.74 9.03 8.67
C SER A 410 7.97 7.75 8.35
N ASN A 411 6.80 7.57 8.94
CA ASN A 411 5.95 6.41 8.68
C ASN A 411 5.55 6.31 7.21
N ASP A 412 5.29 7.44 6.56
CA ASP A 412 4.93 7.48 5.15
C ASP A 412 6.12 7.17 4.24
N TYR A 413 7.33 7.56 4.66
CA TYR A 413 8.55 7.15 3.99
C TYR A 413 8.85 5.64 4.19
N ASP A 414 8.59 5.08 5.37
CA ASP A 414 8.76 3.64 5.59
C ASP A 414 7.80 2.83 4.71
N LYS A 415 6.54 3.26 4.59
CA LYS A 415 5.57 2.67 3.65
C LYS A 415 6.01 2.82 2.20
N PHE A 416 6.62 3.96 1.85
CA PHE A 416 7.17 4.19 0.52
C PHE A 416 8.28 3.20 0.22
N LYS A 417 9.18 2.97 1.18
CA LYS A 417 10.29 2.03 1.05
C LYS A 417 9.79 0.61 0.80
N ASP A 418 8.75 0.19 1.53
CA ASP A 418 8.12 -1.12 1.31
C ASP A 418 7.57 -1.25 -0.11
N LYS A 419 6.88 -0.21 -0.60
CA LYS A 419 6.38 -0.15 -1.98
C LYS A 419 7.53 -0.16 -3.00
N TYR A 420 8.52 0.70 -2.83
CA TYR A 420 9.67 0.83 -3.71
C TYR A 420 10.43 -0.49 -3.87
N ASN A 421 10.64 -1.22 -2.76
CA ASN A 421 11.30 -2.52 -2.80
C ASN A 421 10.47 -3.59 -3.53
N SER A 422 9.14 -3.46 -3.50
CA SER A 422 8.21 -4.40 -4.17
C SER A 422 8.10 -4.21 -5.68
N VAL A 423 8.37 -3.00 -6.19
CA VAL A 423 8.34 -2.67 -7.63
C VAL A 423 9.75 -2.83 -8.21
N LYS A 424 9.89 -3.29 -9.47
CA LYS A 424 11.15 -3.77 -10.09
C LYS A 424 12.29 -2.73 -10.26
N CYS A 425 12.73 -2.06 -9.21
CA CYS A 425 14.02 -1.37 -9.21
C CYS A 425 15.14 -2.34 -8.80
N SER A 426 15.27 -3.48 -9.50
CA SER A 426 16.16 -4.61 -9.16
C SER A 426 17.65 -4.29 -9.16
N ASP A 427 18.05 -3.19 -9.79
CA ASP A 427 19.46 -2.81 -10.01
C ASP A 427 19.85 -1.53 -9.25
N ILE A 428 19.02 -1.09 -8.32
CA ILE A 428 19.23 0.16 -7.58
C ILE A 428 19.43 -0.15 -6.10
N PRO A 429 20.45 0.44 -5.44
CA PRO A 429 20.65 0.30 -4.00
C PRO A 429 19.38 0.62 -3.22
N SER A 430 19.17 -0.09 -2.11
CA SER A 430 18.10 0.25 -1.17
C SER A 430 18.18 1.73 -0.82
N LEU A 431 17.03 2.41 -0.74
CA LEU A 431 16.98 3.75 -0.17
C LEU A 431 17.41 3.67 1.30
N VAL A 432 18.63 4.13 1.57
CA VAL A 432 19.16 4.29 2.92
C VAL A 432 19.00 5.76 3.30
N ALA A 433 18.30 6.00 4.39
CA ALA A 433 18.21 7.30 5.05
C ALA A 433 19.37 7.44 6.04
#